data_AF-A0A0T5YZH7-F1
#
_entry.id   AF-A0A0T5YZH7-F1
#
_cell.length_a   1.000
_cell.length_b   1.000
_cell.length_c   1.000
_cell.angle_alpha   90.00
_cell.angle_beta   90.00
_cell.angle_gamma   90.00
#
_symmetry.space_group_name_H-M   'P 1'
#
loop_
_entity.id
_entity.type
_entity.pdbx_description
1 polymer ?
#
loop_
_entity_poly.entity_id
_entity_poly.type
_entity_poly.pdbx_seq_one_letter_code
_entity_poly.pdbx_strand_id
1 'polypeptide(L)'
;MKSVLIVDDREDDLYMLRVLLEGHGHAVVSASNGEDALKAARKSPPDIIISDIMMPVMDGFRLCCEWMADERLQNIPFVFYSATYTETKDEEFALSLGAARFIIKPTEPDEFMKIIQGVVRDLDAGKIEPRTPTLRTGEEVLRLYDERLINKLEEKTLALEKEITERKRAEEKLHKANRLYATLSQVNQAIVKERDKQKLFQTICNIAIKFGKFRLVWIGLLDEENQLVDPVAFSGEGSDYLQNIKISLTDDLTGKGPTGRSIHEGKSVVFNDLETNPEFAPWRERALEKGYRSSGAFPIRLDNTVIGALNVYAVEPHFFDAEEINLLEETARDISFALDKFEEETNRRQAMEALRQAGLIIENSPVVLFRWKAADGWPVELVSDNVTQFGYTPEELRSGETPFASIVHPDDRERVTHKMQDYSCQRYDPLSTGISDRHTRWRCSLDRRPHHGRAGRRWKHHTLSGHCHRHHRAQTDRGRTRRPARRVAPLARRHSGTRGAFAGAEARGQRPAYRTGSAATLFQRGGRREEP
;
A
#
# COMPACT_ATOMS: atom_id res chain seq x y z
N MET A 1 3.69 68.45 22.18
CA MET A 1 2.88 67.66 21.24
C MET A 1 3.34 68.00 19.84
N LYS A 2 3.66 66.98 19.03
CA LYS A 2 4.19 67.10 17.67
C LYS A 2 3.36 66.19 16.75
N SER A 3 3.17 66.60 15.51
CA SER A 3 2.48 65.82 14.47
C SER A 3 3.48 64.91 13.75
N VAL A 4 3.26 63.61 13.79
CA VAL A 4 4.11 62.59 13.16
C VAL A 4 3.34 61.96 12.00
N LEU A 5 3.94 61.96 10.81
CA LEU A 5 3.44 61.18 9.67
C LEU A 5 4.17 59.84 9.63
N ILE A 6 3.44 58.74 9.80
CA ILE A 6 3.96 57.38 9.61
C ILE A 6 3.53 56.84 8.23
N VAL A 7 4.45 56.19 7.52
CA VAL A 7 4.22 55.67 6.17
C VAL A 7 4.75 54.25 6.06
N ASP A 8 3.85 53.31 5.81
CA ASP A 8 4.13 51.88 5.76
C ASP A 8 2.98 51.17 5.05
N ASP A 9 3.24 50.20 4.17
CA ASP A 9 2.20 49.48 3.45
C ASP A 9 1.55 48.37 4.29
N ARG A 10 2.12 48.06 5.47
CA ARG A 10 1.65 47.01 6.37
C ARG A 10 0.85 47.62 7.53
N GLU A 11 -0.43 47.24 7.64
CA GLU A 11 -1.33 47.74 8.70
C GLU A 11 -0.81 47.43 10.12
N ASP A 12 -0.16 46.28 10.33
CA ASP A 12 0.45 45.91 11.62
C ASP A 12 1.56 46.87 12.05
N ASP A 13 2.44 47.25 11.12
CA ASP A 13 3.56 48.15 11.38
C ASP A 13 3.04 49.59 11.63
N LEU A 14 2.04 50.04 10.85
CA LEU A 14 1.32 51.30 11.10
C LEU A 14 0.64 51.34 12.47
N TYR A 15 -0.03 50.24 12.87
CA TYR A 15 -0.72 50.15 14.16
C TYR A 15 0.27 50.20 15.33
N MET A 16 1.35 49.42 15.26
CA MET A 16 2.42 49.42 16.26
C MET A 16 3.03 50.82 16.43
N LEU A 17 3.43 51.46 15.33
CA LEU A 17 4.02 52.80 15.36
C LEU A 17 3.04 53.84 15.92
N ARG A 18 1.75 53.77 15.53
CA ARG A 18 0.70 54.65 16.07
C ARG A 18 0.60 54.53 17.59
N VAL A 19 0.40 53.31 18.09
CA VAL A 19 0.24 53.06 19.54
C VAL A 19 1.46 53.55 20.32
N LEU A 20 2.67 53.30 19.80
CA LEU A 20 3.92 53.72 20.43
C LEU A 20 4.06 55.25 20.49
N LEU A 21 3.77 55.95 19.38
CA LEU A 21 3.93 57.41 19.27
C LEU A 21 2.81 58.18 19.99
N GLU A 22 1.55 57.75 19.86
CA GLU A 22 0.41 58.33 20.59
C GLU A 22 0.57 58.17 22.10
N GLY A 23 1.06 57.00 22.55
CA GLY A 23 1.40 56.75 23.96
C GLY A 23 2.48 57.69 24.53
N HIS A 24 3.31 58.29 23.66
CA HIS A 24 4.32 59.29 24.02
C HIS A 24 3.86 60.75 23.78
N GLY A 25 2.57 60.99 23.51
CA GLY A 25 2.00 62.34 23.40
C GLY A 25 2.22 63.03 22.04
N HIS A 26 2.44 62.24 20.99
CA HIS A 26 2.44 62.70 19.60
C HIS A 26 1.05 62.54 18.97
N ALA A 27 0.70 63.42 18.02
CA ALA A 27 -0.42 63.17 17.12
C ALA A 27 0.09 62.37 15.92
N VAL A 28 -0.62 61.31 15.51
CA VAL A 28 -0.17 60.43 14.43
C VAL A 28 -1.12 60.49 13.24
N VAL A 29 -0.57 60.75 12.06
CA VAL A 29 -1.21 60.60 10.76
C VAL A 29 -0.55 59.43 10.04
N SER A 30 -1.32 58.59 9.36
CA SER A 30 -0.82 57.39 8.66
C SER A 30 -1.10 57.44 7.17
N ALA A 31 -0.19 56.93 6.35
CA ALA A 31 -0.37 56.67 4.92
C ALA A 31 0.20 55.30 4.54
N SER A 32 -0.34 54.68 3.48
CA SER A 32 0.02 53.30 3.07
C SER A 32 0.98 53.22 1.87
N ASN A 33 1.45 54.37 1.38
CA ASN A 33 2.42 54.51 0.28
C ASN A 33 2.91 55.97 0.25
N GLY A 34 4.00 56.23 -0.49
CA GLY A 34 4.56 57.57 -0.59
C GLY A 34 3.67 58.61 -1.27
N GLU A 35 2.83 58.23 -2.23
CA GLU A 35 1.99 59.20 -2.96
C GLU A 35 0.92 59.79 -2.03
N ASP A 36 0.29 58.94 -1.20
CA ASP A 36 -0.69 59.37 -0.21
C ASP A 36 -0.05 60.09 0.97
N ALA A 37 1.17 59.72 1.37
CA ALA A 37 1.96 60.48 2.34
C ALA A 37 2.26 61.90 1.85
N LEU A 38 2.68 62.05 0.59
CA LEU A 38 2.98 63.35 -0.01
C LEU A 38 1.72 64.22 -0.17
N LYS A 39 0.57 63.63 -0.55
CA LYS A 39 -0.74 64.31 -0.55
C LYS A 39 -1.13 64.80 0.85
N ALA A 40 -0.98 63.95 1.87
CA ALA A 40 -1.29 64.28 3.25
C ALA A 40 -0.40 65.41 3.78
N ALA A 41 0.92 65.32 3.58
CA ALA A 41 1.89 66.32 4.02
C ALA A 41 1.70 67.68 3.34
N ARG A 42 1.42 67.72 2.03
CA ARG A 42 1.13 68.97 1.30
C ARG A 42 -0.14 69.67 1.81
N LYS A 43 -1.14 68.90 2.27
CA LYS A 43 -2.37 69.42 2.88
C LYS A 43 -2.15 69.89 4.32
N SER A 44 -1.41 69.14 5.12
CA SER A 44 -1.11 69.45 6.53
C SER A 44 0.32 68.98 6.86
N PRO A 45 1.34 69.86 6.78
CA PRO A 45 2.72 69.48 7.03
C PRO A 45 2.93 68.92 8.45
N PRO A 46 3.58 67.75 8.62
CA PRO A 46 3.92 67.20 9.93
C PRO A 46 5.18 67.88 10.51
N ASP A 47 5.48 67.62 11.78
CA ASP A 47 6.76 68.00 12.41
C ASP A 47 7.88 67.00 12.08
N ILE A 48 7.54 65.76 11.73
CA ILE A 48 8.48 64.67 11.40
C ILE A 48 7.75 63.59 10.57
N ILE A 49 8.46 62.98 9.63
CA ILE A 49 7.97 61.80 8.88
C ILE A 49 8.84 60.58 9.20
N ILE A 50 8.19 59.42 9.34
CA ILE A 50 8.81 58.11 9.53
C ILE A 50 8.26 57.18 8.43
N SER A 51 9.11 56.68 7.54
CA SER A 51 8.70 55.94 6.34
C SER A 51 9.47 54.63 6.20
N ASP A 52 8.80 53.53 5.84
CA ASP A 52 9.51 52.41 5.19
C ASP A 52 10.00 52.87 3.81
N ILE A 53 10.95 52.11 3.27
CA ILE A 53 11.50 52.25 1.93
C ILE A 53 10.71 51.40 0.96
N MET A 54 10.48 50.12 1.25
CA MET A 54 9.88 49.20 0.28
C MET A 54 8.36 49.25 0.36
N MET A 55 7.74 50.04 -0.51
CA MET A 55 6.28 50.27 -0.54
C MET A 55 5.76 50.29 -2.00
N PRO A 56 4.49 49.92 -2.25
CA PRO A 56 3.88 49.99 -3.57
C PRO A 56 3.58 51.44 -3.99
N VAL A 57 3.34 51.65 -5.29
CA VAL A 57 3.02 52.95 -5.93
C VAL A 57 4.17 53.97 -5.90
N MET A 58 4.63 54.36 -4.71
CA MET A 58 5.79 55.21 -4.49
C MET A 58 6.54 54.70 -3.26
N ASP A 59 7.79 54.31 -3.49
CA ASP A 59 8.70 53.82 -2.47
C ASP A 59 9.27 54.97 -1.62
N GLY A 60 9.90 54.66 -0.49
CA GLY A 60 10.40 55.65 0.45
C GLY A 60 11.59 56.46 -0.09
N PHE A 61 12.44 55.88 -0.95
CA PHE A 61 13.54 56.62 -1.56
C PHE A 61 13.00 57.72 -2.49
N ARG A 62 12.05 57.38 -3.37
CA ARG A 62 11.38 58.35 -4.24
C ARG A 62 10.57 59.35 -3.43
N LEU A 63 9.90 58.92 -2.37
CA LEU A 63 9.21 59.82 -1.44
C LEU A 63 10.20 60.85 -0.84
N CYS A 64 11.37 60.42 -0.38
CA CYS A 64 12.40 61.31 0.15
C CYS A 64 12.91 62.30 -0.92
N CYS A 65 13.11 61.87 -2.16
CA CYS A 65 13.47 62.77 -3.26
C CYS A 65 12.40 63.85 -3.52
N GLU A 66 11.12 63.46 -3.59
CA GLU A 66 10.00 64.40 -3.74
C GLU A 66 9.84 65.32 -2.51
N TRP A 67 10.17 64.82 -1.31
CA TRP A 67 10.11 65.56 -0.05
C TRP A 67 11.17 66.67 0.02
N MET A 68 12.40 66.38 -0.42
CA MET A 68 13.49 67.37 -0.46
C MET A 68 13.37 68.35 -1.63
N ALA A 69 12.61 67.99 -2.68
CA ALA A 69 12.29 68.90 -3.79
C ALA A 69 11.14 69.88 -3.47
N ASP A 70 10.34 69.62 -2.42
CA ASP A 70 9.19 70.45 -2.05
C ASP A 70 9.62 71.51 -1.02
N GLU A 71 9.55 72.80 -1.40
CA GLU A 71 9.97 73.92 -0.55
C GLU A 71 9.30 73.96 0.83
N ARG A 72 8.09 73.39 0.95
CA ARG A 72 7.31 73.34 2.20
C ARG A 72 7.66 72.16 3.08
N LEU A 73 8.32 71.12 2.53
CA LEU A 73 8.58 69.85 3.22
C LEU A 73 10.08 69.59 3.47
N GLN A 74 10.97 70.11 2.63
CA GLN A 74 12.44 69.90 2.70
C GLN A 74 13.10 70.15 4.07
N ASN A 75 12.49 70.98 4.93
CA ASN A 75 13.00 71.29 6.27
C ASN A 75 12.44 70.36 7.38
N ILE A 76 11.49 69.49 7.05
CA ILE A 76 10.87 68.54 7.99
C ILE A 76 11.73 67.27 8.04
N PRO A 77 12.20 66.83 9.22
CA PRO A 77 13.09 65.68 9.32
C PRO A 77 12.45 64.39 8.77
N PHE A 78 13.12 63.80 7.79
CA PHE A 78 12.75 62.53 7.18
C PHE A 78 13.48 61.37 7.86
N VAL A 79 12.76 60.43 8.45
CA VAL A 79 13.34 59.24 9.09
C VAL A 79 12.95 58.00 8.30
N PHE A 80 13.94 57.23 7.86
CA PHE A 80 13.70 55.91 7.29
C PHE A 80 13.60 54.86 8.41
N TYR A 81 12.64 53.95 8.27
CA TYR A 81 12.45 52.79 9.15
C TYR A 81 12.13 51.56 8.31
N SER A 82 13.12 50.73 7.97
CA SER A 82 12.93 49.62 7.01
C SER A 82 13.47 48.27 7.49
N ALA A 83 12.81 47.19 7.07
CA ALA A 83 13.27 45.80 7.23
C ALA A 83 13.96 45.25 5.97
N THR A 84 13.86 45.96 4.84
CA THR A 84 14.25 45.42 3.51
C THR A 84 15.62 45.92 3.09
N TYR A 85 15.90 47.19 3.38
CA TYR A 85 17.18 47.84 3.13
C TYR A 85 17.87 48.00 4.48
N THR A 86 19.00 47.34 4.65
CA THR A 86 19.68 47.15 5.94
C THR A 86 21.21 47.13 5.81
N GLU A 87 21.75 47.35 4.61
CA GLU A 87 23.19 47.46 4.43
C GLU A 87 23.69 48.86 4.81
N THR A 88 24.96 48.97 5.21
CA THR A 88 25.62 50.27 5.44
C THR A 88 25.49 51.20 4.23
N LYS A 89 25.54 50.64 3.01
CA LYS A 89 25.31 51.39 1.76
C LYS A 89 23.90 51.97 1.66
N ASP A 90 22.89 51.32 2.21
CA ASP A 90 21.51 51.81 2.17
C ASP A 90 21.34 53.02 3.10
N GLU A 91 21.92 52.95 4.30
CA GLU A 91 21.98 54.07 5.24
C GLU A 91 22.76 55.25 4.65
N GLU A 92 23.95 55.02 4.09
CA GLU A 92 24.76 56.07 3.43
C GLU A 92 23.97 56.78 2.32
N PHE A 93 23.25 56.03 1.49
CA PHE A 93 22.43 56.60 0.42
C PHE A 93 21.24 57.37 0.96
N ALA A 94 20.46 56.78 1.87
CA ALA A 94 19.35 57.44 2.54
C ALA A 94 19.75 58.78 3.17
N LEU A 95 20.89 58.82 3.87
CA LEU A 95 21.45 60.05 4.43
C LEU A 95 21.89 61.04 3.33
N SER A 96 22.47 60.57 2.24
CA SER A 96 22.87 61.42 1.09
C SER A 96 21.70 62.04 0.32
N LEU A 97 20.52 61.39 0.36
CA LEU A 97 19.24 61.95 -0.12
C LEU A 97 18.69 63.07 0.78
N GLY A 98 19.28 63.29 1.97
CA GLY A 98 18.87 64.31 2.93
C GLY A 98 18.16 63.78 4.19
N ALA A 99 18.01 62.45 4.35
CA ALA A 99 17.31 61.90 5.51
C ALA A 99 17.97 62.33 6.85
N ALA A 100 17.13 62.56 7.86
CA ALA A 100 17.54 62.92 9.21
C ALA A 100 18.16 61.72 9.96
N ARG A 101 17.57 60.52 9.82
CA ARG A 101 18.04 59.24 10.40
C ARG A 101 17.60 58.06 9.53
N PHE A 102 18.33 56.96 9.67
CA PHE A 102 17.97 55.63 9.18
C PHE A 102 17.83 54.70 10.39
N ILE A 103 16.83 53.82 10.38
CA ILE A 103 16.53 52.88 11.47
C ILE A 103 16.19 51.52 10.85
N ILE A 104 16.84 50.46 11.33
CA ILE A 104 16.63 49.09 10.83
C ILE A 104 15.58 48.38 11.68
N LYS A 105 14.54 47.84 11.04
CA LYS A 105 13.55 46.96 11.67
C LYS A 105 14.15 45.56 11.92
N PRO A 106 13.84 44.88 13.05
CA PRO A 106 13.15 45.41 14.22
C PRO A 106 14.08 46.25 15.10
N THR A 107 13.55 47.30 15.73
CA THR A 107 14.21 48.06 16.79
C THR A 107 13.39 47.92 18.08
N GLU A 108 14.04 47.81 19.24
CA GLU A 108 13.33 47.81 20.53
C GLU A 108 12.58 49.13 20.76
N PRO A 109 11.34 49.13 21.30
CA PRO A 109 10.50 50.32 21.38
C PRO A 109 11.14 51.51 22.11
N ASP A 110 11.89 51.25 23.19
CA ASP A 110 12.60 52.28 23.96
C ASP A 110 13.75 52.90 23.15
N GLU A 111 14.46 52.11 22.34
CA GLU A 111 15.54 52.58 21.48
C GLU A 111 14.99 53.38 20.29
N PHE A 112 13.93 52.89 19.65
CA PHE A 112 13.21 53.62 18.63
C PHE A 112 12.75 55.00 19.15
N MET A 113 12.06 55.03 20.30
CA MET A 113 11.60 56.28 20.88
C MET A 113 12.74 57.20 21.32
N LYS A 114 13.86 56.67 21.80
CA LYS A 114 15.07 57.45 22.10
C LYS A 114 15.65 58.13 20.85
N ILE A 115 15.65 57.44 19.70
CA ILE A 115 16.08 58.03 18.41
C ILE A 115 15.11 59.13 17.97
N ILE A 116 13.79 58.86 17.97
CA ILE A 116 12.77 59.83 17.58
C ILE A 116 12.76 61.07 18.49
N GLN A 117 12.85 60.89 19.81
CA GLN A 117 12.97 62.00 20.77
C GLN A 117 14.27 62.80 20.57
N GLY A 118 15.35 62.15 20.13
CA GLY A 118 16.59 62.84 19.72
C GLY A 118 16.34 63.77 18.52
N VAL A 119 15.71 63.27 17.47
CA VAL A 119 15.35 64.06 16.28
C VAL A 119 14.41 65.21 16.63
N VAL A 120 13.37 64.98 17.44
CA VAL A 120 12.43 66.03 17.88
C VAL A 120 13.14 67.10 18.73
N ARG A 121 14.09 66.70 19.59
CA ARG A 121 14.89 67.66 20.38
C ARG A 121 15.83 68.49 19.52
N ASP A 122 16.47 67.90 18.52
CA ASP A 122 17.33 68.61 17.58
C ASP A 122 16.49 69.61 16.75
N LEU A 123 15.26 69.25 16.38
CA LEU A 123 14.30 70.12 15.70
C LEU A 123 13.89 71.32 16.57
N ASP A 124 13.44 71.06 17.81
CA ASP A 124 13.00 72.12 18.74
C ASP A 124 14.15 73.06 19.17
N ALA A 125 15.39 72.58 19.15
CA ALA A 125 16.58 73.39 19.41
C ALA A 125 17.07 74.19 18.19
N GLY A 126 16.42 74.07 17.02
CA GLY A 126 16.88 74.69 15.76
C GLY A 126 18.23 74.14 15.27
N LYS A 127 18.61 72.93 15.69
CA LYS A 127 19.90 72.29 15.39
C LYS A 127 19.85 71.35 14.19
N ILE A 128 18.66 71.04 13.69
CA ILE A 128 18.51 70.46 12.35
C ILE A 128 18.72 71.60 11.35
N GLU A 129 19.98 71.78 10.94
CA GLU A 129 20.26 72.53 9.72
C GLU A 129 19.54 71.87 8.53
N PRO A 130 19.02 72.64 7.56
CA PRO A 130 18.45 72.09 6.33
C PRO A 130 19.47 71.15 5.66
N ARG A 131 19.20 69.85 5.66
CA ARG A 131 20.09 68.84 5.08
C ARG A 131 20.00 68.89 3.57
N THR A 132 20.70 69.86 2.99
CA THR A 132 20.92 69.92 1.54
C THR A 132 21.42 68.55 1.06
N PRO A 133 20.71 67.86 0.15
CA PRO A 133 21.16 66.57 -0.36
C PRO A 133 22.61 66.66 -0.86
N THR A 134 23.42 65.68 -0.47
CA THR A 134 24.85 65.67 -0.84
C THR A 134 25.02 65.35 -2.32
N LEU A 135 24.12 64.51 -2.84
CA LEU A 135 23.92 64.26 -4.26
C LEU A 135 23.15 65.44 -4.88
N ARG A 136 23.80 66.16 -5.80
CA ARG A 136 23.25 67.41 -6.39
C ARG A 136 22.66 67.25 -7.78
N THR A 137 22.94 66.13 -8.45
CA THR A 137 22.47 65.84 -9.81
C THR A 137 21.48 64.68 -9.77
N GLY A 138 20.36 64.83 -10.49
CA GLY A 138 19.36 63.76 -10.59
C GLY A 138 19.91 62.46 -11.19
N GLU A 139 20.95 62.56 -12.02
CA GLU A 139 21.63 61.41 -12.64
C GLU A 139 22.40 60.55 -11.61
N GLU A 140 23.09 61.16 -10.64
CA GLU A 140 23.81 60.43 -9.59
C GLU A 140 22.84 59.73 -8.62
N VAL A 141 21.76 60.43 -8.25
CA VAL A 141 20.68 59.88 -7.43
C VAL A 141 20.03 58.68 -8.12
N LEU A 142 19.63 58.83 -9.39
CA LEU A 142 18.97 57.77 -10.15
C LEU A 142 19.86 56.54 -10.29
N ARG A 143 21.15 56.71 -10.62
CA ARG A 143 22.08 55.58 -10.75
C ARG A 143 22.24 54.80 -9.44
N LEU A 144 22.37 55.49 -8.31
CA LEU A 144 22.52 54.85 -6.99
C LEU A 144 21.21 54.21 -6.49
N TYR A 145 20.06 54.76 -6.89
CA TYR A 145 18.76 54.16 -6.67
C TYR A 145 18.60 52.86 -7.49
N ASP A 146 18.87 52.91 -8.80
CA ASP A 146 18.74 51.76 -9.71
C ASP A 146 19.66 50.61 -9.27
N GLU A 147 20.90 50.88 -8.86
CA GLU A 147 21.83 49.88 -8.33
C GLU A 147 21.25 49.13 -7.12
N ARG A 148 20.63 49.84 -6.17
CA ARG A 148 20.01 49.23 -4.97
C ARG A 148 18.75 48.44 -5.32
N LEU A 149 17.92 48.97 -6.22
CA LEU A 149 16.71 48.29 -6.66
C LEU A 149 17.04 46.98 -7.39
N ILE A 150 18.06 46.99 -8.25
CA ILE A 150 18.55 45.79 -8.94
C ILE A 150 19.09 44.77 -7.94
N ASN A 151 20.01 45.16 -7.05
CA ASN A 151 20.57 44.24 -6.05
C ASN A 151 19.46 43.61 -5.19
N LYS A 152 18.50 44.40 -4.71
CA LYS A 152 17.38 43.90 -3.89
C LYS A 152 16.45 42.96 -4.67
N LEU A 153 16.25 43.22 -5.96
CA LEU A 153 15.44 42.38 -6.85
C LEU A 153 16.16 41.04 -7.13
N GLU A 154 17.46 41.04 -7.35
CA GLU A 154 18.28 39.84 -7.54
C GLU A 154 18.26 38.94 -6.29
N GLU A 155 18.48 39.51 -5.10
CA GLU A 155 18.38 38.79 -3.82
C GLU A 155 17.01 38.11 -3.64
N LYS A 156 15.92 38.87 -3.87
CA LYS A 156 14.55 38.35 -3.73
C LYS A 156 14.25 37.27 -4.76
N THR A 157 14.73 37.42 -5.99
CA THR A 157 14.55 36.44 -7.06
C THR A 157 15.24 35.12 -6.70
N LEU A 158 16.51 35.17 -6.26
CA LEU A 158 17.26 33.98 -5.85
C LEU A 158 16.63 33.26 -4.64
N ALA A 159 16.12 34.04 -3.67
CA ALA A 159 15.41 33.48 -2.52
C ALA A 159 14.11 32.75 -2.92
N LEU A 160 13.33 33.34 -3.82
CA LEU A 160 12.10 32.74 -4.36
C LEU A 160 12.38 31.48 -5.20
N GLU A 161 13.41 31.48 -6.03
CA GLU A 161 13.82 30.29 -6.81
C GLU A 161 14.17 29.11 -5.91
N LYS A 162 14.88 29.38 -4.80
CA LYS A 162 15.18 28.37 -3.78
C LYS A 162 13.91 27.85 -3.11
N GLU A 163 13.02 28.72 -2.65
CA GLU A 163 11.76 28.34 -2.00
C GLU A 163 10.86 27.52 -2.94
N ILE A 164 10.72 27.93 -4.20
CA ILE A 164 10.00 27.19 -5.24
C ILE A 164 10.60 25.79 -5.44
N THR A 165 11.92 25.67 -5.44
CA THR A 165 12.63 24.39 -5.60
C THR A 165 12.39 23.45 -4.41
N GLU A 166 12.46 23.97 -3.18
CA GLU A 166 12.20 23.21 -1.95
C GLU A 166 10.72 22.79 -1.87
N ARG A 167 9.79 23.69 -2.19
CA ARG A 167 8.35 23.43 -2.24
C ARG A 167 8.00 22.35 -3.27
N LYS A 168 8.53 22.42 -4.50
CA LYS A 168 8.30 21.39 -5.54
C LYS A 168 8.77 20.01 -5.07
N ARG A 169 9.93 19.90 -4.45
CA ARG A 169 10.45 18.63 -3.90
C ARG A 169 9.56 18.08 -2.78
N ALA A 170 8.98 18.93 -1.94
CA ALA A 170 8.04 18.52 -0.90
C ALA A 170 6.69 18.05 -1.50
N GLU A 171 6.19 18.75 -2.51
CA GLU A 171 4.97 18.41 -3.25
C GLU A 171 5.10 17.09 -4.01
N GLU A 172 6.23 16.84 -4.68
CA GLU A 172 6.55 15.56 -5.31
C GLU A 172 6.56 14.39 -4.32
N LYS A 173 7.19 14.58 -3.14
CA LYS A 173 7.20 13.59 -2.06
C LYS A 173 5.78 13.32 -1.52
N LEU A 174 4.97 14.36 -1.33
CA LEU A 174 3.59 14.21 -0.86
C LEU A 174 2.73 13.47 -1.89
N HIS A 175 2.85 13.80 -3.18
CA HIS A 175 2.19 13.08 -4.26
C HIS A 175 2.65 11.62 -4.37
N LYS A 176 3.94 11.34 -4.13
CA LYS A 176 4.46 9.98 -4.04
C LYS A 176 3.84 9.23 -2.87
N ALA A 177 3.93 9.74 -1.64
CA ALA A 177 3.37 9.09 -0.45
C ALA A 177 1.86 8.80 -0.60
N ASN A 178 1.06 9.80 -1.00
CA ASN A 178 -0.38 9.63 -1.22
C ASN A 178 -0.71 8.55 -2.26
N ARG A 179 0.11 8.41 -3.31
CA ARG A 179 -0.02 7.36 -4.33
C ARG A 179 0.21 5.96 -3.74
N LEU A 180 1.24 5.80 -2.90
CA LEU A 180 1.53 4.52 -2.24
C LEU A 180 0.40 4.12 -1.28
N TYR A 181 -0.05 5.04 -0.41
CA TYR A 181 -1.16 4.81 0.51
C TYR A 181 -2.48 4.47 -0.20
N ALA A 182 -2.79 5.17 -1.30
CA ALA A 182 -3.97 4.86 -2.11
C ALA A 182 -3.91 3.44 -2.69
N THR A 183 -2.72 3.00 -3.12
CA THR A 183 -2.51 1.64 -3.66
C THR A 183 -2.76 0.58 -2.57
N LEU A 184 -2.13 0.68 -1.40
CA LEU A 184 -2.34 -0.23 -0.26
C LEU A 184 -3.80 -0.29 0.19
N SER A 185 -4.44 0.87 0.34
CA SER A 185 -5.84 0.95 0.80
C SER A 185 -6.79 0.25 -0.17
N GLN A 186 -6.57 0.37 -1.49
CA GLN A 186 -7.39 -0.30 -2.49
C GLN A 186 -7.13 -1.81 -2.55
N VAL A 187 -5.86 -2.26 -2.43
CA VAL A 187 -5.52 -3.69 -2.31
C VAL A 187 -6.22 -4.32 -1.12
N ASN A 188 -6.10 -3.71 0.07
CA ASN A 188 -6.73 -4.19 1.28
C ASN A 188 -8.27 -4.23 1.19
N GLN A 189 -8.89 -3.25 0.52
CA GLN A 189 -10.32 -3.31 0.23
C GLN A 189 -10.71 -4.42 -0.76
N ALA A 190 -9.86 -4.76 -1.73
CA ALA A 190 -10.11 -5.85 -2.67
C ALA A 190 -10.06 -7.21 -1.95
N ILE A 191 -9.06 -7.40 -1.08
CA ILE A 191 -8.89 -8.61 -0.26
C ILE A 191 -10.14 -8.91 0.59
N VAL A 192 -10.74 -7.89 1.21
CA VAL A 192 -11.94 -8.07 2.06
C VAL A 192 -13.21 -8.37 1.26
N LYS A 193 -13.29 -7.90 0.00
CA LYS A 193 -14.51 -7.98 -0.83
C LYS A 193 -14.53 -9.24 -1.71
N GLU A 194 -13.40 -9.62 -2.28
CA GLU A 194 -13.28 -10.78 -3.16
C GLU A 194 -13.25 -12.09 -2.36
N ARG A 195 -13.74 -13.17 -2.97
CA ARG A 195 -13.75 -14.53 -2.37
C ARG A 195 -13.19 -15.59 -3.32
N ASP A 196 -12.57 -15.15 -4.39
CA ASP A 196 -12.10 -15.95 -5.51
C ASP A 196 -10.65 -15.55 -5.78
N LYS A 197 -9.73 -16.52 -5.70
CA LYS A 197 -8.28 -16.30 -5.85
C LYS A 197 -7.95 -15.60 -7.18
N GLN A 198 -8.58 -16.05 -8.26
CA GLN A 198 -8.32 -15.58 -9.62
C GLN A 198 -8.82 -14.14 -9.82
N LYS A 199 -10.00 -13.81 -9.31
CA LYS A 199 -10.54 -12.43 -9.32
C LYS A 199 -9.74 -11.49 -8.43
N LEU A 200 -9.28 -11.96 -7.27
CA LEU A 200 -8.44 -11.16 -6.38
C LEU A 200 -7.13 -10.77 -7.09
N PHE A 201 -6.42 -11.75 -7.65
CA PHE A 201 -5.19 -11.51 -8.42
C PHE A 201 -5.40 -10.49 -9.55
N GLN A 202 -6.45 -10.66 -10.36
CA GLN A 202 -6.75 -9.74 -11.46
C GLN A 202 -7.07 -8.32 -10.97
N THR A 203 -7.84 -8.20 -9.89
CA THR A 203 -8.19 -6.91 -9.28
C THR A 203 -6.95 -6.19 -8.73
N ILE A 204 -6.02 -6.91 -8.10
CA ILE A 204 -4.77 -6.31 -7.60
C ILE A 204 -3.88 -5.84 -8.75
N CYS A 205 -3.70 -6.64 -9.81
CA CYS A 205 -2.96 -6.19 -11.00
C CYS A 205 -3.55 -4.88 -11.56
N ASN A 206 -4.89 -4.77 -11.62
CA ASN A 206 -5.58 -3.56 -12.07
C ASN A 206 -5.37 -2.36 -11.12
N ILE A 207 -5.39 -2.57 -9.81
CA ILE A 207 -5.12 -1.53 -8.80
C ILE A 207 -3.68 -1.03 -8.91
N ALA A 208 -2.72 -1.95 -9.01
CA ALA A 208 -1.30 -1.63 -9.14
C ALA A 208 -1.01 -0.81 -10.41
N ILE A 209 -1.60 -1.15 -11.56
CA ILE A 209 -1.50 -0.29 -12.76
C ILE A 209 -2.16 1.09 -12.53
N LYS A 210 -3.40 1.11 -12.03
CA LYS A 210 -4.20 2.34 -11.92
C LYS A 210 -3.60 3.37 -10.96
N PHE A 211 -2.99 2.93 -9.87
CA PHE A 211 -2.45 3.80 -8.83
C PHE A 211 -0.91 3.79 -8.77
N GLY A 212 -0.24 2.69 -9.08
CA GLY A 212 1.20 2.50 -8.87
C GLY A 212 2.14 3.07 -9.95
N LYS A 213 1.63 3.67 -11.04
CA LYS A 213 2.40 4.10 -12.24
C LYS A 213 3.13 2.96 -12.99
N PHE A 214 2.88 1.70 -12.66
CA PHE A 214 3.49 0.56 -13.37
C PHE A 214 2.98 0.46 -14.81
N ARG A 215 3.82 -0.08 -15.70
CA ARG A 215 3.52 -0.29 -17.13
C ARG A 215 2.89 -1.65 -17.39
N LEU A 216 3.38 -2.67 -16.69
CA LEU A 216 2.88 -4.04 -16.67
C LEU A 216 2.96 -4.55 -15.22
N VAL A 217 1.91 -5.22 -14.77
CA VAL A 217 1.86 -5.95 -13.50
C VAL A 217 1.26 -7.32 -13.77
N TRP A 218 1.90 -8.39 -13.29
CA TRP A 218 1.38 -9.74 -13.43
C TRP A 218 1.75 -10.63 -12.26
N ILE A 219 0.88 -11.59 -11.94
CA ILE A 219 1.10 -12.59 -10.89
C ILE A 219 1.39 -13.91 -11.58
N GLY A 220 2.51 -14.52 -11.22
CA GLY A 220 2.91 -15.85 -11.68
C GLY A 220 2.87 -16.84 -10.52
N LEU A 221 2.30 -18.03 -10.75
CA LEU A 221 2.36 -19.14 -9.80
C LEU A 221 3.33 -20.22 -10.31
N LEU A 222 3.94 -20.95 -9.39
CA LEU A 222 4.78 -22.09 -9.69
C LEU A 222 3.91 -23.31 -10.02
N ASP A 223 4.15 -23.91 -11.19
CA ASP A 223 3.77 -25.28 -11.47
C ASP A 223 4.86 -26.24 -10.92
N GLU A 224 4.51 -27.01 -9.90
CA GLU A 224 5.41 -27.99 -9.28
C GLU A 224 5.78 -29.14 -10.23
N GLU A 225 4.91 -29.53 -11.17
CA GLU A 225 5.18 -30.65 -12.10
C GLU A 225 6.22 -30.26 -13.14
N ASN A 226 6.08 -29.07 -13.74
CA ASN A 226 6.98 -28.61 -14.81
C ASN A 226 8.15 -27.73 -14.31
N GLN A 227 8.13 -27.29 -13.05
CA GLN A 227 9.11 -26.35 -12.47
C GLN A 227 9.19 -25.02 -13.25
N LEU A 228 8.04 -24.57 -13.76
CA LEU A 228 7.84 -23.35 -14.54
C LEU A 228 6.90 -22.38 -13.81
N VAL A 229 7.03 -21.09 -14.11
CA VAL A 229 6.13 -20.05 -13.57
C VAL A 229 5.08 -19.68 -14.61
N ASP A 230 3.82 -19.98 -14.32
CA ASP A 230 2.67 -19.69 -15.19
C ASP A 230 2.03 -18.34 -14.82
N PRO A 231 1.85 -17.41 -15.78
CA PRO A 231 1.12 -16.16 -15.55
C PRO A 231 -0.38 -16.41 -15.33
N VAL A 232 -0.86 -16.25 -14.09
CA VAL A 232 -2.28 -16.46 -13.76
C VAL A 232 -3.13 -15.20 -13.91
N ALA A 233 -2.56 -14.01 -13.68
CA ALA A 233 -3.27 -12.74 -13.84
C ALA A 233 -2.33 -11.62 -14.29
N PHE A 234 -2.81 -10.67 -15.08
CA PHE A 234 -2.00 -9.55 -15.55
C PHE A 234 -2.83 -8.30 -15.86
N SER A 235 -2.20 -7.13 -15.81
CA SER A 235 -2.78 -5.86 -16.21
C SER A 235 -1.69 -4.92 -16.73
N GLY A 236 -2.06 -3.96 -17.57
CA GLY A 236 -1.14 -3.07 -18.29
C GLY A 236 -0.98 -3.45 -19.75
N GLU A 237 -0.14 -2.71 -20.47
CA GLU A 237 0.11 -2.95 -21.89
C GLU A 237 1.27 -3.92 -22.09
N GLY A 238 1.12 -4.84 -23.06
CA GLY A 238 2.13 -5.85 -23.37
C GLY A 238 1.73 -7.28 -23.03
N SER A 239 0.45 -7.64 -23.11
CA SER A 239 -0.06 -9.03 -22.99
C SER A 239 0.76 -10.06 -23.77
N ASP A 240 1.20 -9.69 -24.98
CA ASP A 240 1.93 -10.58 -25.90
C ASP A 240 3.33 -10.95 -25.40
N TYR A 241 3.91 -10.13 -24.51
CA TYR A 241 5.17 -10.42 -23.83
C TYR A 241 5.03 -11.65 -22.89
N LEU A 242 3.85 -11.80 -22.25
CA LEU A 242 3.56 -12.89 -21.32
C LEU A 242 3.19 -14.19 -22.03
N GLN A 243 2.59 -14.15 -23.22
CA GLN A 243 2.15 -15.34 -23.96
C GLN A 243 3.28 -16.33 -24.32
N ASN A 244 4.53 -15.88 -24.30
CA ASN A 244 5.71 -16.70 -24.60
C ASN A 244 6.81 -16.54 -23.53
N ILE A 245 6.47 -16.12 -22.32
CA ILE A 245 7.43 -16.05 -21.22
C ILE A 245 7.71 -17.47 -20.72
N LYS A 246 8.99 -17.82 -20.60
CA LYS A 246 9.45 -19.02 -19.91
C LYS A 246 10.39 -18.59 -18.80
N ILE A 247 10.05 -19.00 -17.58
CA ILE A 247 10.81 -18.79 -16.36
C ILE A 247 10.82 -20.14 -15.67
N SER A 248 12.00 -20.75 -15.53
CA SER A 248 12.18 -22.00 -14.78
C SER A 248 12.67 -21.72 -13.37
N LEU A 249 12.56 -22.69 -12.46
CA LEU A 249 13.27 -22.67 -11.17
C LEU A 249 14.60 -23.45 -11.19
N THR A 250 15.06 -23.88 -12.37
CA THR A 250 16.37 -24.49 -12.53
C THR A 250 17.46 -23.43 -12.69
N ASP A 251 18.73 -23.82 -12.51
CA ASP A 251 19.90 -22.91 -12.58
C ASP A 251 20.26 -22.48 -14.03
N ASP A 252 19.27 -22.50 -14.93
CA ASP A 252 19.36 -22.09 -16.32
C ASP A 252 19.32 -20.56 -16.45
N LEU A 253 19.44 -20.05 -17.67
CA LEU A 253 19.37 -18.60 -17.90
C LEU A 253 17.98 -18.03 -17.60
N THR A 254 16.90 -18.82 -17.70
CA THR A 254 15.54 -18.35 -17.41
C THR A 254 15.16 -18.32 -15.92
N GLY A 255 15.88 -19.05 -15.06
CA GLY A 255 15.71 -18.95 -13.60
C GLY A 255 16.41 -17.75 -12.95
N LYS A 256 17.39 -17.13 -13.63
CA LYS A 256 18.21 -16.02 -13.08
C LYS A 256 17.56 -14.63 -13.21
N GLY A 257 16.38 -14.55 -13.84
CA GLY A 257 15.55 -13.35 -13.83
C GLY A 257 14.98 -13.03 -12.44
N PRO A 258 14.43 -11.82 -12.25
CA PRO A 258 13.95 -11.40 -10.93
C PRO A 258 12.87 -12.33 -10.39
N THR A 259 11.96 -12.82 -11.23
CA THR A 259 10.88 -13.77 -10.87
C THR A 259 11.41 -15.09 -10.33
N GLY A 260 12.30 -15.76 -11.08
CA GLY A 260 12.84 -17.06 -10.71
C GLY A 260 13.67 -16.98 -9.43
N ARG A 261 14.54 -15.96 -9.32
CA ARG A 261 15.30 -15.66 -8.10
C ARG A 261 14.40 -15.33 -6.92
N SER A 262 13.34 -14.55 -7.10
CA SER A 262 12.42 -14.19 -6.02
C SER A 262 11.69 -15.40 -5.43
N ILE A 263 11.27 -16.34 -6.28
CA ILE A 263 10.63 -17.59 -5.86
C ILE A 263 11.66 -18.53 -5.19
N HIS A 264 12.85 -18.69 -5.79
CA HIS A 264 13.90 -19.59 -5.27
C HIS A 264 14.53 -19.11 -3.96
N GLU A 265 14.89 -17.82 -3.86
CA GLU A 265 15.49 -17.23 -2.66
C GLU A 265 14.45 -16.87 -1.58
N GLY A 266 13.17 -16.82 -1.94
CA GLY A 266 12.08 -16.38 -1.08
C GLY A 266 12.18 -14.91 -0.65
N LYS A 267 12.75 -14.05 -1.51
CA LYS A 267 13.00 -12.62 -1.24
C LYS A 267 12.50 -11.75 -2.39
N SER A 268 12.33 -10.45 -2.14
CA SER A 268 12.15 -9.46 -3.21
C SER A 268 13.43 -9.35 -4.06
N VAL A 269 13.29 -9.25 -5.37
CA VAL A 269 14.41 -9.08 -6.31
C VAL A 269 14.06 -7.99 -7.31
N VAL A 270 14.90 -6.97 -7.41
CA VAL A 270 14.63 -5.75 -8.18
C VAL A 270 15.82 -5.42 -9.07
N PHE A 271 15.55 -5.29 -10.37
CA PHE A 271 16.49 -4.83 -11.38
C PHE A 271 16.06 -3.43 -11.84
N ASN A 272 16.74 -2.42 -11.33
CA ASN A 272 16.46 -1.01 -11.63
C ASN A 272 16.96 -0.55 -13.01
N ASP A 273 17.80 -1.34 -13.68
CA ASP A 273 18.19 -1.15 -15.07
C ASP A 273 18.20 -2.53 -15.77
N LEU A 274 17.32 -2.71 -16.76
CA LEU A 274 17.21 -3.95 -17.55
C LEU A 274 18.14 -3.95 -18.79
N GLU A 275 18.61 -2.79 -19.21
CA GLU A 275 19.42 -2.61 -20.41
C GLU A 275 20.86 -3.08 -20.19
N THR A 276 21.44 -2.73 -19.05
CA THR A 276 22.82 -3.11 -18.70
C THR A 276 22.93 -4.44 -17.96
N ASN A 277 21.89 -4.88 -17.23
CA ASN A 277 21.99 -6.04 -16.36
C ASN A 277 22.13 -7.37 -17.13
N PRO A 278 23.25 -8.11 -16.99
CA PRO A 278 23.49 -9.36 -17.72
C PRO A 278 22.54 -10.51 -17.32
N GLU A 279 22.03 -10.55 -16.09
CA GLU A 279 21.10 -11.59 -15.61
C GLU A 279 19.74 -11.52 -16.33
N PHE A 280 19.39 -10.36 -16.91
CA PHE A 280 18.15 -10.14 -17.64
C PHE A 280 18.25 -10.40 -19.16
N ALA A 281 19.42 -10.82 -19.65
CA ALA A 281 19.68 -10.99 -21.09
C ALA A 281 18.62 -11.82 -21.88
N PRO A 282 18.03 -12.92 -21.36
CA PRO A 282 17.05 -13.71 -22.11
C PRO A 282 15.74 -12.98 -22.48
N TRP A 283 15.37 -11.94 -21.74
CA TRP A 283 14.13 -11.18 -21.98
C TRP A 283 14.36 -9.72 -22.39
N ARG A 284 15.62 -9.24 -22.33
CA ARG A 284 15.97 -7.82 -22.51
C ARG A 284 15.41 -7.23 -23.80
N GLU A 285 15.65 -7.85 -24.95
CA GLU A 285 15.21 -7.35 -26.26
C GLU A 285 13.71 -7.07 -26.28
N ARG A 286 12.90 -8.08 -25.95
CA ARG A 286 11.42 -7.98 -25.89
C ARG A 286 10.92 -7.02 -24.82
N ALA A 287 11.63 -6.85 -23.71
CA ALA A 287 11.26 -5.92 -22.65
C ALA A 287 11.53 -4.47 -23.05
N LEU A 288 12.67 -4.20 -23.68
CA LEU A 288 13.04 -2.88 -24.20
C LEU A 288 12.12 -2.47 -25.37
N GLU A 289 11.74 -3.39 -26.27
CA GLU A 289 10.73 -3.15 -27.32
C GLU A 289 9.37 -2.67 -26.76
N LYS A 290 8.98 -3.13 -25.57
CA LYS A 290 7.76 -2.72 -24.87
C LYS A 290 7.97 -1.49 -23.96
N GLY A 291 9.20 -0.96 -23.91
CA GLY A 291 9.58 0.22 -23.13
C GLY A 291 9.83 -0.03 -21.64
N TYR A 292 9.98 -1.29 -21.19
CA TYR A 292 10.31 -1.58 -19.80
C TYR A 292 11.80 -1.31 -19.54
N ARG A 293 12.11 -0.47 -18.55
CA ARG A 293 13.50 -0.13 -18.17
C ARG A 293 13.90 -0.62 -16.79
N SER A 294 12.93 -0.93 -15.94
CA SER A 294 13.13 -1.55 -14.63
C SER A 294 12.06 -2.63 -14.36
N SER A 295 12.40 -3.62 -13.53
CA SER A 295 11.48 -4.69 -13.11
C SER A 295 11.74 -5.13 -11.67
N GLY A 296 10.68 -5.53 -10.96
CA GLY A 296 10.75 -6.12 -9.62
C GLY A 296 9.86 -7.36 -9.51
N ALA A 297 10.28 -8.32 -8.70
CA ALA A 297 9.52 -9.52 -8.35
C ALA A 297 9.45 -9.67 -6.82
N PHE A 298 8.27 -9.97 -6.32
CA PHE A 298 7.93 -9.99 -4.89
C PHE A 298 7.24 -11.32 -4.54
N PRO A 299 7.75 -12.10 -3.57
CA PRO A 299 7.35 -13.48 -3.39
C PRO A 299 5.99 -13.58 -2.69
N ILE A 300 5.06 -14.32 -3.31
CA ILE A 300 3.75 -14.66 -2.75
C ILE A 300 3.86 -16.01 -2.05
N ARG A 301 3.35 -16.08 -0.82
CA ARG A 301 3.37 -17.27 0.02
C ARG A 301 1.98 -17.81 0.30
N LEU A 302 1.96 -19.09 0.66
CA LEU A 302 0.82 -19.84 1.15
C LEU A 302 1.35 -20.83 2.20
N ASP A 303 0.81 -20.82 3.42
CA ASP A 303 1.33 -21.58 4.57
C ASP A 303 2.86 -21.44 4.73
N ASN A 304 3.35 -20.19 4.61
CA ASN A 304 4.77 -19.80 4.64
C ASN A 304 5.66 -20.37 3.50
N THR A 305 5.12 -21.16 2.58
CA THR A 305 5.81 -21.69 1.40
C THR A 305 5.65 -20.73 0.22
N VAL A 306 6.70 -20.49 -0.57
CA VAL A 306 6.63 -19.58 -1.72
C VAL A 306 6.03 -20.29 -2.91
N ILE A 307 4.85 -19.85 -3.34
CA ILE A 307 4.06 -20.48 -4.42
C ILE A 307 4.08 -19.67 -5.73
N GLY A 308 4.73 -18.50 -5.75
CA GLY A 308 4.71 -17.61 -6.88
C GLY A 308 5.28 -16.23 -6.58
N ALA A 309 5.11 -15.29 -7.51
CA ALA A 309 5.55 -13.91 -7.34
C ALA A 309 4.61 -12.90 -8.02
N LEU A 310 4.47 -11.74 -7.38
CA LEU A 310 3.96 -10.51 -8.00
C LEU A 310 5.11 -9.85 -8.76
N ASN A 311 4.94 -9.66 -10.05
CA ASN A 311 5.93 -9.09 -10.95
C ASN A 311 5.45 -7.73 -11.47
N VAL A 312 6.34 -6.74 -11.47
CA VAL A 312 6.05 -5.35 -11.84
C VAL A 312 7.14 -4.80 -12.77
N TYR A 313 6.75 -3.92 -13.68
CA TYR A 313 7.64 -3.29 -14.66
C TYR A 313 7.31 -1.80 -14.77
N ALA A 314 8.34 -0.97 -14.89
CA ALA A 314 8.19 0.47 -15.11
C ALA A 314 9.03 0.94 -16.32
N VAL A 315 8.64 2.09 -16.87
CA VAL A 315 9.28 2.69 -18.06
C VAL A 315 10.53 3.52 -17.73
N GLU A 316 10.75 3.82 -16.46
CA GLU A 316 11.90 4.58 -15.98
C GLU A 316 12.95 3.61 -15.39
N PRO A 317 14.25 3.81 -15.68
CA PRO A 317 15.31 3.18 -14.90
C PRO A 317 15.34 3.80 -13.50
N HIS A 318 15.79 3.04 -12.50
CA HIS A 318 15.83 3.45 -11.09
C HIS A 318 14.47 3.84 -10.47
N PHE A 319 13.36 3.36 -11.05
CA PHE A 319 12.00 3.61 -10.55
C PHE A 319 11.74 3.04 -9.15
N PHE A 320 12.34 1.90 -8.81
CA PHE A 320 12.09 1.21 -7.55
C PHE A 320 13.09 1.68 -6.48
N ASP A 321 12.71 2.68 -5.69
CA ASP A 321 13.42 3.00 -4.44
C ASP A 321 12.83 2.24 -3.24
N ALA A 322 13.36 2.52 -2.04
CA ALA A 322 12.95 1.83 -0.82
C ALA A 322 11.44 1.96 -0.52
N GLU A 323 10.79 3.06 -0.90
CA GLU A 323 9.36 3.26 -0.65
C GLU A 323 8.50 2.42 -1.62
N GLU A 324 8.84 2.36 -2.91
CA GLU A 324 8.16 1.44 -3.85
C GLU A 324 8.39 -0.03 -3.48
N ILE A 325 9.60 -0.40 -3.07
CA ILE A 325 9.92 -1.78 -2.66
C ILE A 325 9.10 -2.17 -1.43
N ASN A 326 9.07 -1.33 -0.39
CA ASN A 326 8.28 -1.58 0.82
C ASN A 326 6.77 -1.71 0.51
N LEU A 327 6.22 -0.83 -0.34
CA LEU A 327 4.84 -0.92 -0.82
C LEU A 327 4.54 -2.29 -1.45
N LEU A 328 5.43 -2.77 -2.31
CA LEU A 328 5.22 -3.99 -3.08
C LEU A 328 5.45 -5.25 -2.23
N GLU A 329 6.35 -5.20 -1.25
CA GLU A 329 6.50 -6.24 -0.22
C GLU A 329 5.31 -6.31 0.74
N GLU A 330 4.72 -5.17 1.12
CA GLU A 330 3.47 -5.12 1.88
C GLU A 330 2.31 -5.67 1.06
N THR A 331 2.16 -5.23 -0.20
CA THR A 331 1.17 -5.76 -1.14
C THR A 331 1.30 -7.28 -1.30
N ALA A 332 2.52 -7.83 -1.47
CA ALA A 332 2.73 -9.28 -1.59
C ALA A 332 2.44 -10.05 -0.28
N ARG A 333 2.68 -9.44 0.89
CA ARG A 333 2.28 -10.00 2.19
C ARG A 333 0.77 -10.02 2.38
N ASP A 334 0.09 -8.93 2.03
CA ASP A 334 -1.38 -8.82 2.09
C ASP A 334 -2.05 -9.86 1.18
N ILE A 335 -1.49 -10.09 -0.03
CA ILE A 335 -1.91 -11.20 -0.91
C ILE A 335 -1.71 -12.55 -0.22
N SER A 336 -0.53 -12.80 0.35
CA SER A 336 -0.22 -14.09 0.98
C SER A 336 -1.21 -14.40 2.11
N PHE A 337 -1.47 -13.41 2.98
CA PHE A 337 -2.45 -13.51 4.06
C PHE A 337 -3.89 -13.76 3.55
N ALA A 338 -4.28 -13.13 2.44
CA ALA A 338 -5.58 -13.37 1.81
C ALA A 338 -5.71 -14.81 1.28
N LEU A 339 -4.64 -15.36 0.70
CA LEU A 339 -4.61 -16.73 0.19
C LEU A 339 -4.69 -17.77 1.31
N ASP A 340 -3.93 -17.59 2.39
CA ASP A 340 -4.00 -18.43 3.60
C ASP A 340 -5.45 -18.48 4.11
N LYS A 341 -6.12 -17.31 4.20
CA LYS A 341 -7.52 -17.22 4.65
C LYS A 341 -8.53 -17.88 3.71
N PHE A 342 -8.33 -17.78 2.39
CA PHE A 342 -9.19 -18.48 1.43
C PHE A 342 -9.04 -20.00 1.50
N GLU A 343 -7.84 -20.50 1.81
CA GLU A 343 -7.59 -21.93 1.90
C GLU A 343 -8.07 -22.52 3.23
N GLU A 344 -7.86 -21.82 4.35
CA GLU A 344 -8.47 -22.14 5.65
C GLU A 344 -10.00 -22.25 5.54
N GLU A 345 -10.65 -21.27 4.90
CA GLU A 345 -12.11 -21.26 4.68
C GLU A 345 -12.58 -22.40 3.75
N THR A 346 -11.78 -22.73 2.73
CA THR A 346 -12.08 -23.85 1.80
C THR A 346 -11.96 -25.19 2.51
N ASN A 347 -10.88 -25.42 3.24
CA ASN A 347 -10.63 -26.62 4.02
C ASN A 347 -11.70 -26.81 5.10
N ARG A 348 -12.08 -25.73 5.79
CA ARG A 348 -13.17 -25.70 6.78
C ARG A 348 -14.52 -26.10 6.16
N ARG A 349 -14.83 -25.59 4.96
CA ARG A 349 -16.07 -25.93 4.24
C ARG A 349 -16.08 -27.39 3.78
N GLN A 350 -14.96 -27.90 3.25
CA GLN A 350 -14.84 -29.31 2.85
C GLN A 350 -14.96 -30.26 4.04
N ALA A 351 -14.31 -29.96 5.17
CA ALA A 351 -14.41 -30.75 6.39
C ALA A 351 -15.85 -30.77 6.96
N MET A 352 -16.54 -29.63 6.92
CA MET A 352 -17.93 -29.53 7.37
C MET A 352 -18.89 -30.33 6.48
N GLU A 353 -18.72 -30.29 5.16
CA GLU A 353 -19.52 -31.11 4.24
C GLU A 353 -19.20 -32.61 4.37
N ALA A 354 -17.93 -32.99 4.53
CA ALA A 354 -17.54 -34.38 4.77
C ALA A 354 -18.16 -34.94 6.07
N LEU A 355 -18.21 -34.14 7.14
CA LEU A 355 -18.88 -34.50 8.39
C LEU A 355 -20.40 -34.62 8.19
N ARG A 356 -21.03 -33.71 7.42
CA ARG A 356 -22.46 -33.77 7.09
C ARG A 356 -22.82 -35.03 6.31
N GLN A 357 -22.01 -35.39 5.30
CA GLN A 357 -22.19 -36.61 4.52
C GLN A 357 -22.01 -37.87 5.39
N ALA A 358 -21.02 -37.88 6.30
CA ALA A 358 -20.86 -38.97 7.26
C ALA A 358 -22.07 -39.12 8.21
N GLY A 359 -22.66 -38.00 8.65
CA GLY A 359 -23.92 -37.98 9.41
C GLY A 359 -25.07 -38.60 8.64
N LEU A 360 -25.32 -38.14 7.41
CA LEU A 360 -26.37 -38.68 6.54
C LEU A 360 -26.21 -40.19 6.25
N ILE A 361 -24.98 -40.69 6.11
CA ILE A 361 -24.72 -42.13 5.95
C ILE A 361 -25.13 -42.90 7.22
N ILE A 362 -24.87 -42.37 8.42
CA ILE A 362 -25.29 -42.99 9.69
C ILE A 362 -26.82 -42.92 9.81
N GLU A 363 -27.43 -41.77 9.55
CA GLU A 363 -28.88 -41.54 9.63
C GLU A 363 -29.71 -42.44 8.70
N ASN A 364 -29.17 -42.78 7.52
CA ASN A 364 -29.82 -43.66 6.56
C ASN A 364 -29.36 -45.14 6.64
N SER A 365 -28.40 -45.45 7.51
CA SER A 365 -27.89 -46.81 7.72
C SER A 365 -28.79 -47.62 8.67
N PRO A 366 -28.91 -48.95 8.48
CA PRO A 366 -29.56 -49.83 9.47
C PRO A 366 -28.68 -50.11 10.70
N VAL A 367 -27.49 -49.50 10.81
CA VAL A 367 -26.58 -49.63 11.96
C VAL A 367 -26.78 -48.46 12.92
N VAL A 368 -27.40 -48.69 14.06
CA VAL A 368 -27.48 -47.69 15.14
C VAL A 368 -26.17 -47.69 15.94
N LEU A 369 -25.63 -46.50 16.16
CA LEU A 369 -24.47 -46.26 17.02
C LEU A 369 -24.96 -45.90 18.42
N PHE A 370 -24.36 -46.52 19.43
CA PHE A 370 -24.58 -46.23 20.85
C PHE A 370 -23.23 -45.93 21.52
N ARG A 371 -23.22 -44.96 22.43
CA ARG A 371 -22.16 -44.70 23.41
C ARG A 371 -22.82 -44.71 24.79
N TRP A 372 -22.19 -45.39 25.75
CA TRP A 372 -22.68 -45.54 27.12
C TRP A 372 -21.63 -45.02 28.10
N LYS A 373 -22.07 -44.51 29.26
CA LYS A 373 -21.15 -44.27 30.38
C LYS A 373 -20.88 -45.59 31.13
N ALA A 374 -19.64 -45.77 31.57
CA ALA A 374 -19.24 -46.88 32.43
C ALA A 374 -19.70 -46.64 33.88
N ALA A 375 -20.99 -46.81 34.12
CA ALA A 375 -21.66 -46.67 35.41
C ALA A 375 -22.76 -47.74 35.53
N ASP A 376 -23.22 -48.00 36.76
CA ASP A 376 -24.29 -48.97 37.01
C ASP A 376 -25.56 -48.66 36.18
N GLY A 377 -26.15 -49.69 35.59
CA GLY A 377 -27.28 -49.56 34.68
C GLY A 377 -26.93 -49.12 33.25
N TRP A 378 -25.67 -48.78 32.96
CA TRP A 378 -25.16 -48.46 31.62
C TRP A 378 -25.97 -47.38 30.89
N PRO A 379 -26.09 -46.15 31.44
CA PRO A 379 -26.90 -45.11 30.82
C PRO A 379 -26.35 -44.73 29.44
N VAL A 380 -27.26 -44.64 28.45
CA VAL A 380 -26.94 -44.24 27.08
C VAL A 380 -26.57 -42.76 27.10
N GLU A 381 -25.35 -42.46 26.68
CA GLU A 381 -24.83 -41.10 26.59
C GLU A 381 -25.14 -40.49 25.22
N LEU A 382 -24.99 -41.28 24.16
CA LEU A 382 -25.28 -40.90 22.79
C LEU A 382 -25.87 -42.10 22.06
N VAL A 383 -26.93 -41.86 21.30
CA VAL A 383 -27.51 -42.81 20.34
C VAL A 383 -27.76 -42.04 19.05
N SER A 384 -27.49 -42.65 17.90
CA SER A 384 -27.73 -42.03 16.60
C SER A 384 -29.21 -42.02 16.22
N ASP A 385 -29.63 -40.96 15.53
CA ASP A 385 -31.06 -40.67 15.31
C ASP A 385 -31.77 -41.66 14.38
N ASN A 386 -31.02 -42.48 13.62
CA ASN A 386 -31.55 -43.62 12.87
C ASN A 386 -32.21 -44.70 13.74
N VAL A 387 -32.05 -44.65 15.06
CA VAL A 387 -32.80 -45.52 15.98
C VAL A 387 -34.33 -45.37 15.84
N THR A 388 -34.79 -44.21 15.36
CA THR A 388 -36.18 -43.93 14.98
C THR A 388 -36.72 -44.88 13.90
N GLN A 389 -35.88 -45.35 12.96
CA GLN A 389 -36.27 -46.33 11.95
C GLN A 389 -36.74 -47.66 12.56
N PHE A 390 -36.29 -47.96 13.77
CA PHE A 390 -36.62 -49.18 14.51
C PHE A 390 -37.83 -48.99 15.44
N GLY A 391 -38.28 -47.75 15.64
CA GLY A 391 -39.47 -47.40 16.43
C GLY A 391 -39.19 -46.97 17.87
N TYR A 392 -37.98 -46.47 18.17
CA TYR A 392 -37.60 -45.87 19.45
C TYR A 392 -37.07 -44.45 19.20
N THR A 393 -37.24 -43.52 20.13
CA THR A 393 -36.63 -42.19 20.02
C THR A 393 -35.25 -42.14 20.71
N PRO A 394 -34.35 -41.25 20.26
CA PRO A 394 -33.10 -40.99 20.96
C PRO A 394 -33.27 -40.54 22.41
N GLU A 395 -34.38 -39.87 22.74
CA GLU A 395 -34.67 -39.36 24.08
C GLU A 395 -35.14 -40.49 25.02
N GLU A 396 -36.06 -41.37 24.61
CA GLU A 396 -36.50 -42.55 25.38
C GLU A 396 -35.33 -43.45 25.85
N LEU A 397 -34.27 -43.52 25.03
CA LEU A 397 -33.09 -44.33 25.30
C LEU A 397 -32.05 -43.59 26.14
N ARG A 398 -31.94 -42.26 26.02
CA ARG A 398 -31.06 -41.41 26.86
C ARG A 398 -31.64 -41.12 28.24
N SER A 399 -32.97 -40.99 28.37
CA SER A 399 -33.66 -40.79 29.66
C SER A 399 -33.64 -42.04 30.54
N GLY A 400 -33.45 -43.21 29.94
CA GLY A 400 -33.46 -44.51 30.62
C GLY A 400 -34.86 -45.12 30.76
N GLU A 401 -35.91 -44.48 30.24
CA GLU A 401 -37.28 -45.02 30.20
C GLU A 401 -37.35 -46.38 29.51
N THR A 402 -36.54 -46.57 28.46
CA THR A 402 -36.34 -47.87 27.80
C THR A 402 -34.90 -48.36 28.04
N PRO A 403 -34.65 -49.21 29.06
CA PRO A 403 -33.32 -49.76 29.30
C PRO A 403 -32.80 -50.54 28.09
N PHE A 404 -31.52 -50.40 27.72
CA PHE A 404 -30.93 -51.08 26.55
C PHE A 404 -31.07 -52.61 26.61
N ALA A 405 -30.99 -53.22 27.79
CA ALA A 405 -31.22 -54.66 27.96
C ALA A 405 -32.65 -55.09 27.57
N SER A 406 -33.63 -54.19 27.61
CA SER A 406 -35.02 -54.50 27.26
C SER A 406 -35.22 -54.72 25.75
N ILE A 407 -34.49 -53.98 24.91
CA ILE A 407 -34.59 -54.04 23.44
C ILE A 407 -33.79 -55.22 22.84
N VAL A 408 -32.74 -55.70 23.52
CA VAL A 408 -31.98 -56.90 23.10
C VAL A 408 -32.86 -58.15 23.14
N HIS A 409 -32.77 -58.99 22.10
CA HIS A 409 -33.50 -60.27 21.99
C HIS A 409 -33.16 -61.19 23.16
N PRO A 410 -34.14 -61.88 23.81
CA PRO A 410 -33.89 -62.65 25.03
C PRO A 410 -32.74 -63.64 24.89
N ASP A 411 -32.70 -64.42 23.81
CA ASP A 411 -31.64 -65.39 23.46
C ASP A 411 -30.23 -64.77 23.40
N ASP A 412 -30.14 -63.45 23.13
CA ASP A 412 -28.87 -62.72 23.00
C ASP A 412 -28.47 -61.98 24.29
N ARG A 413 -29.36 -61.86 25.29
CA ARG A 413 -29.13 -61.01 26.48
C ARG A 413 -27.93 -61.47 27.29
N GLU A 414 -27.86 -62.74 27.70
CA GLU A 414 -26.74 -63.25 28.50
C GLU A 414 -25.40 -63.04 27.80
N ARG A 415 -25.35 -63.28 26.48
CA ARG A 415 -24.15 -63.10 25.66
C ARG A 415 -23.73 -61.63 25.54
N VAL A 416 -24.68 -60.70 25.44
CA VAL A 416 -24.40 -59.26 25.40
C VAL A 416 -23.95 -58.77 26.79
N THR A 417 -24.63 -59.19 27.86
CA THR A 417 -24.27 -58.85 29.24
C THR A 417 -22.89 -59.35 29.61
N HIS A 418 -22.55 -60.62 29.30
CA HIS A 418 -21.22 -61.18 29.57
C HIS A 418 -20.13 -60.38 28.85
N LYS A 419 -20.31 -60.09 27.56
CA LYS A 419 -19.34 -59.27 26.80
C LYS A 419 -19.20 -57.86 27.37
N MET A 420 -20.29 -57.20 27.75
CA MET A 420 -20.22 -55.88 28.36
C MET A 420 -19.46 -55.92 29.69
N GLN A 421 -19.71 -56.93 30.53
CA GLN A 421 -18.99 -57.15 31.79
C GLN A 421 -17.49 -57.38 31.56
N ASP A 422 -17.10 -58.23 30.60
CA ASP A 422 -15.70 -58.47 30.22
C ASP A 422 -14.98 -57.15 29.87
N TYR A 423 -15.63 -56.27 29.11
CA TYR A 423 -15.05 -54.99 28.70
C TYR A 423 -15.06 -53.90 29.79
N SER A 424 -15.99 -53.92 30.75
CA SER A 424 -15.93 -53.02 31.93
C SER A 424 -14.93 -53.45 32.99
N CYS A 425 -14.72 -54.76 33.14
CA CYS A 425 -13.82 -55.32 34.14
C CYS A 425 -12.34 -55.20 33.74
N GLN A 426 -12.04 -54.94 32.46
CA GLN A 426 -10.72 -54.48 32.01
C GLN A 426 -10.47 -53.00 32.39
N ARG A 427 -10.46 -52.72 33.70
CA ARG A 427 -9.98 -51.44 34.24
C ARG A 427 -8.50 -51.26 33.92
N TYR A 428 -8.18 -50.20 33.19
CA TYR A 428 -6.81 -49.80 32.87
C TYR A 428 -6.18 -49.06 34.07
N ASP A 429 -4.89 -49.29 34.31
CA ASP A 429 -4.11 -48.69 35.40
C ASP A 429 -3.80 -47.20 35.09
N PRO A 430 -4.03 -46.22 35.99
CA PRO A 430 -4.02 -44.79 35.61
C PRO A 430 -2.66 -44.14 35.30
N LEU A 431 -1.54 -44.87 35.38
CA LEU A 431 -0.19 -44.27 35.44
C LEU A 431 0.72 -44.47 34.21
N SER A 432 0.23 -45.04 33.10
CA SER A 432 0.99 -45.05 31.84
C SER A 432 0.59 -43.87 30.93
N THR A 433 1.38 -42.80 30.97
CA THR A 433 1.24 -41.65 30.05
C THR A 433 1.48 -42.08 28.59
N GLY A 434 0.40 -42.16 27.82
CA GLY A 434 0.43 -42.39 26.38
C GLY A 434 -0.94 -42.10 25.77
N ILE A 435 -1.00 -41.16 24.84
CA ILE A 435 -2.24 -40.76 24.16
C ILE A 435 -2.82 -42.00 23.46
N SER A 436 -3.94 -42.52 23.96
CA SER A 436 -4.69 -43.56 23.25
C SER A 436 -6.19 -43.22 23.25
N ASP A 437 -6.62 -42.65 22.13
CA ASP A 437 -8.02 -42.58 21.73
C ASP A 437 -8.60 -44.00 21.66
N ARG A 438 -9.61 -44.30 22.50
CA ARG A 438 -10.24 -45.63 22.58
C ARG A 438 -11.76 -45.53 22.74
N HIS A 439 -12.42 -45.16 21.65
CA HIS A 439 -13.84 -45.39 21.47
C HIS A 439 -14.15 -46.85 21.12
N THR A 440 -14.97 -47.54 21.94
CA THR A 440 -15.45 -48.90 21.61
C THR A 440 -16.65 -48.82 20.67
N ARG A 441 -16.45 -49.09 19.38
CA ARG A 441 -17.46 -48.92 18.31
C ARG A 441 -18.17 -50.26 18.02
N TRP A 442 -19.45 -50.38 18.35
CA TRP A 442 -20.26 -51.58 18.07
C TRP A 442 -21.06 -51.43 16.76
N ARG A 443 -21.36 -52.56 16.11
CA ARG A 443 -22.14 -52.64 14.85
C ARG A 443 -23.15 -53.77 14.97
N CYS A 444 -24.44 -53.46 14.87
CA CYS A 444 -25.55 -54.43 14.83
C CYS A 444 -26.25 -54.34 13.47
N SER A 445 -26.66 -55.48 12.90
CA SER A 445 -27.34 -55.56 11.60
C SER A 445 -28.56 -56.47 11.71
N LEU A 446 -29.73 -56.00 11.26
CA LEU A 446 -30.99 -56.72 11.28
C LEU A 446 -31.42 -57.14 9.86
N ASP A 447 -31.97 -58.35 9.77
CA ASP A 447 -32.51 -58.92 8.54
C ASP A 447 -34.02 -58.64 8.42
N ARG A 448 -34.50 -58.20 7.24
CA ARG A 448 -35.88 -57.72 7.07
C ARG A 448 -36.83 -58.88 6.76
N ARG A 449 -37.74 -59.20 7.69
CA ARG A 449 -39.03 -59.85 7.38
C ARG A 449 -40.20 -59.11 8.04
N PRO A 450 -41.34 -58.93 7.36
CA PRO A 450 -42.45 -58.15 7.90
C PRO A 450 -43.37 -59.00 8.79
N HIS A 451 -43.60 -58.56 10.02
CA HIS A 451 -44.76 -58.99 10.82
C HIS A 451 -45.35 -57.81 11.60
N HIS A 452 -46.68 -57.76 11.66
CA HIS A 452 -47.44 -56.73 12.35
C HIS A 452 -47.38 -56.90 13.88
N GLY A 453 -47.38 -55.77 14.60
CA GLY A 453 -47.54 -55.71 16.07
C GLY A 453 -46.34 -55.11 16.80
N ARG A 454 -46.61 -54.24 17.80
CA ARG A 454 -45.57 -53.59 18.63
C ARG A 454 -44.70 -54.58 19.43
N ALA A 455 -45.15 -55.81 19.65
CA ALA A 455 -44.49 -56.79 20.52
C ALA A 455 -43.26 -57.51 19.92
N GLY A 456 -42.99 -57.39 18.61
CA GLY A 456 -42.01 -58.22 17.90
C GLY A 456 -40.60 -57.63 17.66
N ARG A 457 -40.35 -56.36 17.98
CA ARG A 457 -39.10 -55.66 17.60
C ARG A 457 -38.00 -55.83 18.64
N ARG A 458 -37.32 -56.99 18.67
CA ARG A 458 -36.10 -57.18 19.48
C ARG A 458 -34.87 -57.43 18.62
N TRP A 459 -33.73 -56.88 19.04
CA TRP A 459 -32.49 -56.87 18.27
C TRP A 459 -31.78 -58.22 18.34
N LYS A 460 -31.63 -58.92 17.20
CA LYS A 460 -30.74 -60.08 17.05
C LYS A 460 -29.34 -59.66 16.63
N HIS A 461 -28.32 -60.34 17.16
CA HIS A 461 -26.95 -59.85 17.14
C HIS A 461 -25.99 -60.81 16.40
N HIS A 462 -25.64 -60.53 15.14
CA HIS A 462 -24.66 -61.34 14.40
C HIS A 462 -23.21 -60.86 14.60
N THR A 463 -22.25 -61.79 14.49
CA THR A 463 -20.81 -61.54 14.49
C THR A 463 -20.19 -61.99 13.16
N LEU A 464 -19.66 -61.05 12.38
CA LEU A 464 -18.79 -61.36 11.24
C LEU A 464 -17.34 -61.52 11.72
N SER A 465 -16.85 -62.76 11.79
CA SER A 465 -15.45 -63.07 12.07
C SER A 465 -14.59 -62.89 10.80
N GLY A 466 -14.40 -61.66 10.36
CA GLY A 466 -13.49 -61.34 9.26
C GLY A 466 -12.03 -61.49 9.68
N HIS A 467 -11.37 -62.57 9.24
CA HIS A 467 -9.91 -62.68 9.32
C HIS A 467 -9.26 -61.61 8.44
N CYS A 468 -8.66 -60.59 9.06
CA CYS A 468 -7.87 -59.60 8.33
C CYS A 468 -6.49 -60.18 8.01
N HIS A 469 -6.29 -60.62 6.77
CA HIS A 469 -4.94 -60.94 6.28
C HIS A 469 -4.10 -59.66 6.23
N ARG A 470 -3.17 -59.52 7.19
CA ARG A 470 -2.12 -58.50 7.13
C ARG A 470 -1.16 -58.80 5.97
N HIS A 471 -1.34 -58.13 4.84
CA HIS A 471 -0.24 -57.93 3.89
C HIS A 471 0.73 -56.87 4.43
N HIS A 472 1.63 -57.29 5.33
CA HIS A 472 2.84 -56.53 5.59
C HIS A 472 3.97 -57.04 4.69
N ARG A 473 4.24 -56.31 3.60
CA ARG A 473 5.58 -56.33 3.01
C ARG A 473 6.51 -55.60 3.99
N ALA A 474 7.38 -56.34 4.66
CA ALA A 474 8.52 -55.81 5.38
C ALA A 474 9.76 -56.59 4.92
N GLN A 475 10.48 -56.06 3.93
CA GLN A 475 11.81 -56.54 3.57
C GLN A 475 12.78 -56.10 4.66
N THR A 476 13.16 -57.03 5.54
CA THR A 476 14.33 -56.88 6.41
C THR A 476 15.37 -57.90 5.99
N ASP A 477 16.26 -57.48 5.09
CA ASP A 477 17.39 -58.30 4.66
C ASP A 477 18.43 -58.40 5.79
N ARG A 478 19.00 -59.59 5.99
CA ARG A 478 19.99 -59.85 7.05
C ARG A 478 21.39 -59.72 6.47
N GLY A 479 22.10 -58.67 6.87
CA GLY A 479 23.43 -58.39 6.36
C GLY A 479 24.45 -59.52 6.57
N ARG A 480 25.34 -59.68 5.59
CA ARG A 480 26.65 -60.32 5.80
C ARG A 480 27.77 -59.47 5.20
N THR A 481 28.68 -59.08 6.08
CA THR A 481 29.93 -58.35 5.85
C THR A 481 30.79 -58.89 4.71
N ARG A 482 31.42 -57.99 3.91
CA ARG A 482 32.90 -57.86 3.83
C ARG A 482 33.36 -56.60 3.05
N ARG A 483 34.64 -56.27 3.22
CA ARG A 483 35.32 -54.99 2.92
C ARG A 483 36.00 -54.98 1.49
N PRO A 484 36.74 -53.94 1.05
CA PRO A 484 36.59 -53.38 -0.31
C PRO A 484 37.78 -53.57 -1.27
N ALA A 485 37.56 -53.23 -2.56
CA ALA A 485 38.59 -52.89 -3.56
C ALA A 485 37.98 -51.89 -4.58
N ARG A 486 38.49 -50.66 -4.71
CA ARG A 486 39.53 -50.20 -5.66
C ARG A 486 39.19 -50.33 -7.15
N ARG A 487 39.13 -49.15 -7.82
CA ARG A 487 39.48 -48.80 -9.22
C ARG A 487 39.42 -49.90 -10.29
N VAL A 488 38.76 -49.58 -11.43
CA VAL A 488 39.39 -49.43 -12.77
C VAL A 488 38.35 -48.95 -13.78
N ALA A 489 38.72 -48.04 -14.67
CA ALA A 489 37.98 -47.73 -15.89
C ALA A 489 38.75 -48.29 -17.11
N PRO A 490 38.04 -48.69 -18.17
CA PRO A 490 38.37 -48.16 -19.50
C PRO A 490 37.09 -47.77 -20.27
N LEU A 491 37.03 -46.60 -20.91
CA LEU A 491 37.65 -46.22 -22.19
C LEU A 491 37.09 -46.93 -23.44
N ALA A 492 36.24 -46.18 -24.14
CA ALA A 492 36.12 -46.04 -25.61
C ALA A 492 35.80 -47.25 -26.51
N ARG A 493 34.80 -47.03 -27.38
CA ARG A 493 34.99 -47.17 -28.84
C ARG A 493 34.10 -46.19 -29.60
N ARG A 494 34.71 -45.40 -30.50
CA ARG A 494 34.01 -44.66 -31.56
C ARG A 494 33.55 -45.65 -32.63
N HIS A 495 32.44 -45.39 -33.31
CA HIS A 495 32.33 -45.61 -34.75
C HIS A 495 31.38 -44.60 -35.40
N SER A 496 31.78 -44.11 -36.56
CA SER A 496 31.09 -43.14 -37.41
C SER A 496 30.20 -43.85 -38.43
N GLY A 497 29.06 -43.26 -38.79
CA GLY A 497 28.19 -43.75 -39.86
C GLY A 497 27.30 -42.64 -40.43
N THR A 498 27.56 -42.22 -41.66
CA THR A 498 26.92 -41.09 -42.35
C THR A 498 25.77 -41.50 -43.27
N ARG A 499 24.94 -40.50 -43.63
CA ARG A 499 23.99 -40.42 -44.77
C ARG A 499 22.63 -41.12 -44.64
N GLY A 500 21.60 -40.37 -45.05
CA GLY A 500 20.24 -40.84 -45.31
C GLY A 500 19.31 -39.65 -45.57
N ALA A 501 19.17 -39.22 -46.83
CA ALA A 501 18.25 -38.16 -47.23
C ALA A 501 17.28 -38.67 -48.31
N PHE A 502 15.97 -38.59 -48.04
CA PHE A 502 14.81 -38.66 -48.96
C PHE A 502 13.63 -38.08 -48.12
N ALA A 503 12.92 -37.00 -48.48
CA ALA A 503 12.09 -36.70 -49.66
C ALA A 503 10.62 -37.15 -49.52
N GLY A 504 9.68 -36.29 -49.94
CA GLY A 504 8.23 -36.52 -49.94
C GLY A 504 7.50 -35.86 -48.74
N ALA A 505 6.33 -35.23 -48.90
CA ALA A 505 5.56 -34.97 -50.12
C ALA A 505 4.68 -33.71 -49.98
N GLU A 506 4.28 -33.13 -51.11
CA GLU A 506 3.27 -32.06 -51.18
C GLU A 506 1.86 -32.58 -50.85
N ALA A 507 1.01 -31.74 -50.26
CA ALA A 507 -0.44 -31.91 -50.30
C ALA A 507 -1.13 -30.55 -50.49
N ARG A 508 -1.84 -30.39 -51.61
CA ARG A 508 -2.53 -29.14 -51.97
C ARG A 508 -3.95 -29.09 -51.42
N GLY A 509 -4.30 -27.95 -50.84
CA GLY A 509 -5.55 -27.25 -51.11
C GLY A 509 -6.80 -27.65 -50.32
N GLN A 510 -7.47 -26.64 -49.77
CA GLN A 510 -8.82 -26.22 -50.22
C GLN A 510 -9.19 -24.84 -49.64
N ARG A 511 -9.72 -23.95 -50.50
CA ARG A 511 -10.61 -22.83 -50.13
C ARG A 511 -12.04 -23.29 -50.41
N PRO A 512 -13.05 -22.75 -49.71
CA PRO A 512 -13.88 -21.67 -50.26
C PRO A 512 -13.99 -20.48 -49.28
N ALA A 513 -14.01 -19.20 -49.66
CA ALA A 513 -14.85 -18.45 -50.62
C ALA A 513 -16.04 -17.73 -49.93
N TYR A 514 -16.19 -16.44 -50.28
CA TYR A 514 -17.11 -15.46 -49.70
C TYR A 514 -18.59 -15.82 -49.85
N ARG A 515 -19.42 -15.32 -48.93
CA ARG A 515 -20.80 -14.92 -49.22
C ARG A 515 -21.13 -13.55 -48.65
N THR A 516 -21.60 -12.67 -49.53
CA THR A 516 -22.22 -11.38 -49.20
C THR A 516 -23.70 -11.57 -48.85
N GLY A 517 -24.25 -10.68 -48.03
CA GLY A 517 -25.67 -10.68 -47.67
C GLY A 517 -26.02 -9.43 -46.87
N SER A 518 -26.60 -8.43 -47.53
CA SER A 518 -27.08 -7.19 -46.90
C SER A 518 -28.60 -7.23 -46.76
N ALA A 519 -29.12 -6.84 -45.58
CA ALA A 519 -30.49 -6.38 -45.39
C ALA A 519 -30.59 -5.48 -44.14
N ALA A 520 -31.18 -4.30 -44.29
CA ALA A 520 -31.62 -3.41 -43.20
C ALA A 520 -33.00 -3.89 -42.66
N THR A 521 -33.68 -3.32 -41.64
CA THR A 521 -33.78 -1.92 -41.17
C THR A 521 -34.52 -1.88 -39.81
N LEU A 522 -34.58 -0.70 -39.14
CA LEU A 522 -35.45 -0.33 -37.99
C LEU A 522 -35.01 -0.97 -36.65
N PHE A 523 -35.02 -0.32 -35.48
CA PHE A 523 -35.54 0.97 -34.96
C PHE A 523 -34.53 1.49 -33.89
N GLN A 524 -34.44 2.74 -33.40
CA GLN A 524 -35.16 4.02 -33.62
C GLN A 524 -34.18 5.20 -33.28
N ARG A 525 -34.64 6.46 -33.29
CA ARG A 525 -33.99 7.63 -32.66
C ARG A 525 -34.92 8.24 -31.61
N GLY A 526 -34.37 8.79 -30.52
CA GLY A 526 -35.11 9.64 -29.57
C GLY A 526 -34.21 10.76 -29.04
N GLY A 527 -34.52 12.01 -29.36
CA GLY A 527 -33.85 13.21 -28.87
C GLY A 527 -34.74 14.44 -29.03
N ARG A 528 -34.41 15.51 -28.29
CA ARG A 528 -35.22 16.70 -27.88
C ARG A 528 -35.64 16.61 -26.40
N ARG A 529 -35.71 17.70 -25.63
CA ARG A 529 -35.74 19.14 -26.01
C ARG A 529 -35.16 20.04 -24.91
N GLU A 530 -34.74 21.23 -25.29
CA GLU A 530 -34.42 22.38 -24.41
C GLU A 530 -35.70 23.15 -24.01
N GLU A 531 -35.48 24.24 -23.24
CA GLU A 531 -36.36 25.37 -22.86
C GLU A 531 -37.20 25.24 -21.58
N PRO A 532 -37.48 26.38 -20.89
CA PRO A 532 -37.06 27.77 -21.20
C PRO A 532 -35.92 28.31 -20.30
#